data_AF-A0A0K8SFF5-F1
#
_entry.id   AF-A0A0K8SFF5-F1
#
_cell.length_a   1.000
_cell.length_b   1.000
_cell.length_c   1.000
_cell.angle_alpha   90.00
_cell.angle_beta   90.00
_cell.angle_gamma   90.00
#
_symmetry.space_group_name_H-M   'P 1'
#
loop_
_entity.id
_entity.type
_entity.pdbx_description
1 polymer ?
#
loop_
_entity_poly.entity_id
_entity_poly.type
_entity_poly.pdbx_seq_one_letter_code
_entity_poly.pdbx_strand_id
1 'polypeptide(L)'
;MMHGPDYDYNFIVVLRESTTKFVHLRPLRSRSPEELAEVLLPIFICFGTPSILETSNQDFMQTTINSLCEKYPTVPSDILVEGTDDCQFFADIETLMLTWVCENSSQKWYNGLRFIQYIANLYFNKEIGKTPFEAMFGRKGKLDVSSLSLPAELLQGLCPAQDGDQEERETSDQTEFLKKMREAWKSMKCSKLF
;
A
#
# COMPACT_ATOMS: atom_id res chain seq x y z
N MET A 1 17.16 -18.41 11.47
CA MET A 1 15.99 -17.56 11.76
C MET A 1 16.43 -16.52 12.78
N MET A 2 16.42 -15.23 12.44
CA MET A 2 16.53 -14.19 13.47
C MET A 2 15.14 -13.96 14.05
N HIS A 3 14.88 -14.46 15.25
CA HIS A 3 13.80 -13.96 16.09
C HIS A 3 14.24 -12.58 16.59
N GLY A 4 13.88 -11.53 15.85
CA GLY A 4 13.88 -10.17 16.39
C GLY A 4 12.81 -10.07 17.49
N PRO A 5 12.92 -9.10 18.42
CA PRO A 5 11.88 -8.85 19.40
C PRO A 5 10.54 -8.69 18.68
N ASP A 6 9.46 -9.13 19.33
CA ASP A 6 8.11 -8.94 18.83
C ASP A 6 7.86 -7.44 18.69
N TYR A 7 8.16 -6.89 17.52
CA TYR A 7 8.03 -5.47 17.27
C TYR A 7 6.54 -5.14 17.22
N ASP A 8 6.09 -4.33 18.19
CA ASP A 8 4.76 -3.73 18.18
C ASP A 8 4.73 -2.63 17.12
N TYR A 9 4.46 -3.03 15.88
CA TYR A 9 4.15 -2.09 14.82
C TYR A 9 2.74 -1.54 15.02
N ASN A 10 2.59 -0.23 14.91
CA ASN A 10 1.34 0.49 15.17
C ASN A 10 0.89 1.36 13.98
N PHE A 11 1.78 1.58 13.01
CA PHE A 11 1.53 2.48 11.88
C PHE A 11 1.95 1.83 10.57
N ILE A 12 1.39 2.32 9.46
CA ILE A 12 1.72 1.87 8.11
C ILE A 12 2.12 3.10 7.31
N VAL A 13 3.30 3.04 6.69
CA VAL A 13 3.67 3.96 5.61
C VAL A 13 3.02 3.44 4.35
N VAL A 14 2.22 4.31 3.74
CA VAL A 14 1.64 4.09 2.43
C VAL A 14 2.30 5.10 1.51
N LEU A 15 3.18 4.63 0.64
CA LEU A 15 3.85 5.45 -0.37
C LEU A 15 3.38 5.00 -1.75
N ARG A 16 2.99 5.94 -2.59
CA ARG A 16 2.55 5.68 -3.97
C ARG A 16 3.39 6.50 -4.92
N GLU A 17 4.00 5.85 -5.91
CA GLU A 17 4.68 6.56 -7.00
C GLU A 17 3.64 7.15 -7.95
N SER A 18 3.76 8.43 -8.30
CA SER A 18 2.69 9.20 -8.94
C SER A 18 2.42 8.79 -10.39
N THR A 19 3.45 8.30 -11.11
CA THR A 19 3.39 7.96 -12.53
C THR A 19 2.78 6.58 -12.77
N THR A 20 3.34 5.57 -12.12
CA THR A 20 3.00 4.15 -12.24
C THR A 20 1.94 3.74 -11.24
N LYS A 21 1.62 4.60 -10.26
CA LYS A 21 0.73 4.30 -9.12
C LYS A 21 1.24 3.16 -8.24
N PHE A 22 2.51 2.78 -8.37
CA PHE A 22 3.09 1.66 -7.64
C PHE A 22 3.13 1.96 -6.14
N VAL A 23 2.68 1.00 -5.35
CA VAL A 23 2.47 1.12 -3.91
C VAL A 23 3.59 0.43 -3.15
N HIS A 24 4.13 1.11 -2.15
CA HIS A 24 4.95 0.55 -1.10
C HIS A 24 4.23 0.65 0.23
N LEU A 25 4.14 -0.49 0.94
CA LEU A 25 3.60 -0.58 2.29
C LEU A 25 4.71 -0.99 3.24
N ARG A 26 4.90 -0.22 4.32
CA ARG A 26 5.92 -0.54 5.33
C ARG A 26 5.36 -0.34 6.73
N PRO A 27 5.61 -1.27 7.66
CA PRO A 27 5.19 -1.09 9.04
C PRO A 27 6.13 -0.14 9.77
N LEU A 28 5.57 0.65 10.69
CA LEU A 28 6.27 1.56 11.60
C LEU A 28 5.83 1.29 13.03
N ARG A 29 6.77 1.38 13.98
CA ARG A 29 6.48 1.25 15.40
C ARG A 29 5.92 2.54 15.97
N SER A 30 6.44 3.66 15.47
CA SER A 30 6.11 5.01 15.91
C SER A 30 6.00 5.97 14.71
N ARG A 31 5.42 7.16 14.93
CA ARG A 31 5.46 8.26 13.96
C ARG A 31 6.70 9.12 14.20
N SER A 32 7.88 8.50 14.22
CA SER A 32 9.17 9.18 14.34
C SER A 32 9.72 9.52 12.93
N PRO A 33 10.22 10.76 12.71
CA PRO A 33 10.92 11.11 11.47
C PRO A 33 12.13 10.22 11.19
N GLU A 34 12.87 9.86 12.23
CA GLU A 34 14.07 9.01 12.13
C GLU A 34 13.70 7.58 11.70
N GLU A 35 12.63 7.01 12.29
CA GLU A 35 12.15 5.68 11.90
C GLU A 35 11.61 5.70 10.46
N LEU A 36 10.88 6.74 10.07
CA LEU A 36 10.40 6.88 8.69
C LEU A 36 11.56 7.03 7.70
N ALA A 37 12.60 7.80 8.03
CA ALA A 37 13.79 7.93 7.18
C ALA A 37 14.44 6.57 6.90
N GLU A 38 14.63 5.73 7.93
CA GLU A 38 15.15 4.37 7.77
C GLU A 38 14.27 3.48 6.88
N VAL A 39 12.96 3.69 6.92
CA VAL A 39 12.00 2.95 6.11
C VAL A 39 11.97 3.43 4.66
N LEU A 40 12.16 4.72 4.41
CA LEU A 40 12.18 5.31 3.06
C LEU A 40 13.47 5.02 2.30
N LEU A 41 14.63 5.03 2.98
CA LEU A 41 15.94 4.82 2.36
C LEU A 41 16.01 3.60 1.42
N PRO A 42 15.62 2.37 1.82
CA PRO A 42 15.70 1.23 0.92
C PRO A 42 14.76 1.37 -0.29
N ILE A 43 13.67 2.12 -0.19
CA ILE A 43 12.80 2.40 -1.34
C ILE A 43 13.54 3.34 -2.30
N PHE A 44 14.11 4.44 -1.80
CA PHE A 44 14.85 5.39 -2.63
C PHE A 44 16.07 4.76 -3.31
N ILE A 45 16.79 3.87 -2.62
CA ILE A 45 17.91 3.14 -3.23
C ILE A 45 17.43 2.19 -4.34
N CYS A 46 16.29 1.52 -4.15
CA CYS A 46 15.79 0.55 -5.15
C CYS A 46 15.16 1.21 -6.37
N PHE A 47 14.44 2.32 -6.19
CA PHE A 47 13.59 2.91 -7.22
C PHE A 47 14.02 4.32 -7.65
N GLY A 48 15.06 4.87 -7.02
CA GLY A 48 15.51 6.24 -7.21
C GLY A 48 14.96 7.17 -6.12
N THR A 49 15.75 8.18 -5.77
CA THR A 49 15.30 9.26 -4.88
C THR A 49 14.32 10.14 -5.66
N PRO A 50 13.13 10.43 -5.12
CA PRO A 50 12.15 11.28 -5.79
C PRO A 50 12.59 12.75 -5.76
N SER A 51 12.21 13.52 -6.77
CA SER A 51 12.37 14.98 -6.75
C SER A 51 11.28 15.69 -5.93
N ILE A 52 10.09 15.07 -5.81
CA ILE A 52 8.93 15.62 -5.11
C ILE A 52 8.32 14.54 -4.21
N LEU A 53 7.99 14.90 -2.97
CA LEU A 53 7.20 14.10 -2.03
C LEU A 53 5.95 14.85 -1.62
N GLU A 54 4.80 14.32 -2.00
CA GLU A 54 3.50 14.85 -1.62
C GLU A 54 3.04 14.25 -0.28
N THR A 55 2.55 15.09 0.63
CA THR A 55 2.07 14.65 1.96
C THR A 55 1.01 15.58 2.53
N SER A 56 0.16 15.07 3.41
CA SER A 56 -0.77 15.89 4.20
C SER A 56 -0.11 16.55 5.42
N ASN A 57 1.14 16.19 5.75
CA ASN A 57 1.89 16.77 6.87
C ASN A 57 3.31 17.13 6.44
N GLN A 58 3.44 18.30 5.80
CA GLN A 58 4.69 18.78 5.22
C GLN A 58 5.79 18.97 6.27
N ASP A 59 5.48 19.55 7.44
CA ASP A 59 6.47 19.78 8.50
C ASP A 59 7.10 18.47 8.99
N PHE A 60 6.28 17.44 9.17
CA PHE A 60 6.75 16.11 9.56
C PHE A 60 7.62 15.47 8.47
N MET A 61 7.22 15.59 7.20
CA MET A 61 8.00 15.05 6.09
C MET A 61 9.31 15.81 5.88
N GLN A 62 9.31 17.14 6.01
CA GLN A 62 10.52 17.96 5.93
C GLN A 62 11.53 17.55 7.02
N THR A 63 11.04 17.32 8.25
CA THR A 63 11.88 16.81 9.34
C THR A 63 12.44 15.41 9.03
N THR A 64 11.62 14.54 8.42
CA THR A 64 12.03 13.20 7.98
C THR A 64 13.14 13.27 6.93
N ILE A 65 13.01 14.15 5.93
CA ILE A 65 14.01 14.33 4.87
C ILE A 65 15.30 14.92 5.43
N ASN A 66 15.22 15.87 6.36
CA ASN A 66 16.41 16.40 7.05
C ASN A 66 17.14 15.28 7.80
N SER A 67 16.42 14.45 8.57
CA SER A 67 17.00 13.29 9.27
C SER A 67 17.66 12.28 8.30
N LEU A 68 17.01 12.02 7.17
CA LEU A 68 17.53 11.15 6.11
C LEU A 68 18.84 11.71 5.53
N CYS A 69 18.89 12.99 5.18
CA CYS A 69 20.05 13.62 4.56
C CYS A 69 21.23 13.77 5.55
N GLU A 70 20.94 14.07 6.82
CA GLU A 70 21.95 14.13 7.88
C GLU A 70 22.62 12.77 8.08
N LYS A 71 21.83 11.69 8.08
CA LYS A 71 22.35 10.32 8.27
C LYS A 71 22.99 9.74 7.01
N TYR A 72 22.49 10.11 5.83
CA TYR A 72 22.93 9.58 4.55
C TYR A 72 23.24 10.73 3.56
N PRO A 73 24.44 11.34 3.62
CA PRO A 73 24.80 12.49 2.80
C PRO A 73 24.80 12.25 1.27
N THR A 74 24.70 11.00 0.83
CA THR A 74 24.58 10.63 -0.59
C THR A 74 23.16 10.75 -1.13
N VAL A 75 22.15 10.88 -0.26
CA VAL A 75 20.77 11.14 -0.69
C VAL A 75 20.68 12.60 -1.13
N PRO A 76 20.18 12.90 -2.34
CA PRO A 76 19.94 14.27 -2.79
C PRO A 76 19.09 15.05 -1.77
N SER A 77 19.55 16.24 -1.39
CA SER A 77 18.89 17.10 -0.40
C SER A 77 17.85 18.05 -1.00
N ASP A 78 17.68 18.04 -2.31
CA ASP A 78 16.78 18.89 -3.09
C ASP A 78 15.39 18.27 -3.31
N ILE A 79 15.01 17.29 -2.48
CA ILE A 79 13.67 16.72 -2.47
C ILE A 79 12.67 17.79 -2.03
N LEU A 80 11.76 18.17 -2.91
CA LEU A 80 10.70 19.12 -2.62
C LEU A 80 9.56 18.43 -1.88
N VAL A 81 9.10 19.01 -0.77
CA VAL A 81 7.94 18.52 -0.02
C VAL A 81 6.72 19.36 -0.36
N GLU A 82 5.66 18.74 -0.89
CA GLU A 82 4.43 19.40 -1.31
C GLU A 82 3.21 18.85 -0.56
N GLY A 83 2.11 19.62 -0.58
CA GLY A 83 0.85 19.25 0.06
C GLY A 83 -0.02 18.38 -0.84
N THR A 84 -0.75 17.44 -0.25
CA THR A 84 -1.79 16.68 -0.99
C THR A 84 -3.04 16.43 -0.16
N ASP A 85 -4.17 16.42 -0.85
CA ASP A 85 -5.51 16.11 -0.34
C ASP A 85 -5.98 14.69 -0.72
N ASP A 86 -5.12 13.85 -1.32
CA ASP A 86 -5.49 12.53 -1.83
C ASP A 86 -5.81 11.53 -0.71
N CYS A 87 -7.02 11.63 -0.16
CA CYS A 87 -7.50 10.79 0.93
C CYS A 87 -8.05 9.43 0.45
N GLN A 88 -8.43 9.32 -0.83
CA GLN A 88 -9.21 8.19 -1.32
C GLN A 88 -8.38 6.90 -1.40
N PHE A 89 -7.13 7.02 -1.84
CA PHE A 89 -6.22 5.88 -1.97
C PHE A 89 -5.87 5.23 -0.61
N PHE A 90 -5.68 6.04 0.43
CA PHE A 90 -5.40 5.51 1.78
C PHE A 90 -6.56 4.67 2.32
N ALA A 91 -7.81 5.05 2.01
CA ALA A 91 -9.00 4.31 2.44
C ALA A 91 -9.11 2.91 1.78
N ASP A 92 -8.64 2.77 0.56
CA ASP A 92 -8.67 1.48 -0.15
C ASP A 92 -7.60 0.52 0.39
N ILE A 93 -6.40 1.03 0.70
CA ILE A 93 -5.37 0.26 1.41
C ILE A 93 -5.84 -0.14 2.81
N GLU A 94 -6.47 0.77 3.56
CA GLU A 94 -7.06 0.45 4.87
C GLU A 94 -8.09 -0.69 4.74
N THR A 95 -8.92 -0.64 3.69
CA THR A 95 -9.91 -1.70 3.43
C THR A 95 -9.24 -3.05 3.19
N LEU A 96 -8.22 -3.12 2.32
CA LEU A 96 -7.47 -4.36 2.06
C LEU A 96 -6.78 -4.90 3.33
N MET A 97 -6.22 -4.02 4.15
CA MET A 97 -5.62 -4.37 5.45
C MET A 97 -6.65 -5.00 6.39
N LEU A 98 -7.83 -4.38 6.51
CA LEU A 98 -8.89 -4.87 7.38
C LEU A 98 -9.39 -6.25 6.96
N THR A 99 -9.59 -6.48 5.66
CA THR A 99 -10.00 -7.80 5.14
C THR A 99 -8.97 -8.88 5.50
N TRP A 100 -7.68 -8.62 5.25
CA TRP A 100 -6.63 -9.59 5.55
C TRP A 100 -6.57 -9.94 7.05
N VAL A 101 -6.68 -8.94 7.93
CA VAL A 101 -6.63 -9.13 9.39
C VAL A 101 -7.83 -9.95 9.88
N CYS A 102 -9.02 -9.74 9.32
CA CYS A 102 -10.20 -10.55 9.68
C CYS A 102 -10.01 -12.04 9.34
N GLU A 103 -9.40 -12.35 8.21
CA GLU A 103 -9.20 -13.73 7.73
C GLU A 103 -7.96 -14.41 8.32
N ASN A 104 -6.96 -13.63 8.73
CA ASN A 104 -5.67 -14.11 9.23
C ASN A 104 -5.42 -13.68 10.69
N SER A 105 -6.47 -13.65 11.51
CA SER A 105 -6.48 -13.09 12.87
C SER A 105 -5.47 -13.70 13.86
N SER A 106 -4.90 -14.87 13.57
CA SER A 106 -3.85 -15.51 14.37
C SER A 106 -2.43 -15.07 13.99
N GLN A 107 -2.27 -14.35 12.87
CA GLN A 107 -0.99 -13.87 12.36
C GLN A 107 -0.80 -12.39 12.67
N LYS A 108 0.46 -11.99 12.85
CA LYS A 108 0.80 -10.57 13.01
C LYS A 108 0.53 -9.83 11.71
N TRP A 109 -0.29 -8.78 11.79
CA TRP A 109 -0.79 -8.01 10.63
C TRP A 109 0.32 -7.51 9.70
N TYR A 110 1.47 -7.12 10.25
CA TYR A 110 2.59 -6.60 9.46
C TYR A 110 3.21 -7.64 8.51
N ASN A 111 3.02 -8.94 8.76
CA ASN A 111 3.43 -9.99 7.84
C ASN A 111 2.56 -10.02 6.57
N GLY A 112 1.31 -9.58 6.69
CA GLY A 112 0.36 -9.47 5.58
C GLY A 112 0.70 -8.35 4.59
N LEU A 113 1.38 -7.30 5.05
CA LEU A 113 1.66 -6.09 4.25
C LEU A 113 2.34 -6.40 2.91
N ARG A 114 3.28 -7.34 2.85
CA ARG A 114 3.96 -7.70 1.60
C ARG A 114 3.02 -8.31 0.57
N PHE A 115 2.04 -9.10 1.02
CA PHE A 115 1.04 -9.70 0.15
C PHE A 115 0.05 -8.66 -0.32
N ILE A 116 -0.44 -7.83 0.60
CA ILE A 116 -1.37 -6.73 0.30
C ILE A 116 -0.74 -5.73 -0.66
N GLN A 117 0.52 -5.35 -0.44
CA GLN A 117 1.26 -4.48 -1.35
C GLN A 117 1.34 -5.10 -2.75
N TYR A 118 1.66 -6.39 -2.83
CA TYR A 118 1.76 -7.07 -4.12
C TYR A 118 0.40 -7.10 -4.84
N ILE A 119 -0.66 -7.46 -4.13
CA ILE A 119 -2.05 -7.45 -4.62
C ILE A 119 -2.48 -6.06 -5.10
N ALA A 120 -2.23 -5.02 -4.30
CA ALA A 120 -2.54 -3.63 -4.65
C ALA A 120 -1.87 -3.22 -5.97
N ASN A 121 -0.66 -3.72 -6.22
CA ASN A 121 0.08 -3.46 -7.45
C ASN A 121 -0.38 -4.32 -8.64
N LEU A 122 -1.20 -5.35 -8.43
CA LEU A 122 -1.77 -6.17 -9.51
C LEU A 122 -3.20 -5.76 -9.90
N TYR A 123 -3.84 -4.85 -9.17
CA TYR A 123 -5.15 -4.34 -9.58
C TYR A 123 -5.00 -3.36 -10.74
N PHE A 124 -5.88 -3.50 -11.73
CA PHE A 124 -5.93 -2.59 -12.86
C PHE A 124 -6.23 -1.17 -12.38
N ASN A 125 -5.40 -0.22 -12.79
CA ASN A 125 -5.60 1.19 -12.48
C ASN A 125 -6.05 1.93 -13.75
N LYS A 126 -7.27 2.49 -13.68
CA LYS A 126 -7.91 3.17 -14.82
C LYS A 126 -7.14 4.40 -15.30
N GLU A 127 -6.47 5.13 -14.41
CA GLU A 127 -5.74 6.35 -14.77
C GLU A 127 -4.55 6.05 -15.68
N ILE A 128 -3.88 4.92 -15.45
CA ILE A 128 -2.69 4.51 -16.22
C ILE A 128 -3.00 3.43 -17.27
N GLY A 129 -4.23 2.91 -17.31
CA GLY A 129 -4.69 1.89 -18.26
C GLY A 129 -3.96 0.53 -18.14
N LYS A 130 -3.33 0.27 -16.99
CA LYS A 130 -2.52 -0.94 -16.69
C LYS A 130 -2.52 -1.20 -15.19
N THR A 131 -1.98 -2.34 -14.77
CA THR A 131 -1.65 -2.55 -13.35
C THR A 131 -0.42 -1.72 -12.96
N PRO A 132 -0.33 -1.22 -11.72
CA PRO A 132 0.87 -0.51 -11.25
C PRO A 132 2.16 -1.34 -11.39
N PHE A 133 2.08 -2.66 -11.20
CA PHE A 133 3.21 -3.57 -11.39
C PHE A 133 3.67 -3.59 -12.86
N GLU A 134 2.76 -3.68 -13.82
CA GLU A 134 3.10 -3.64 -15.24
C GLU A 134 3.67 -2.29 -15.65
N ALA A 135 3.12 -1.19 -15.13
CA ALA A 135 3.62 0.15 -15.41
C ALA A 135 5.05 0.34 -14.87
N MET A 136 5.33 -0.14 -13.66
CA MET A 136 6.65 -0.03 -13.02
C MET A 136 7.70 -0.96 -13.65
N PHE A 137 7.34 -2.20 -13.98
CA PHE A 137 8.33 -3.23 -14.38
C PHE A 137 8.26 -3.63 -15.86
N GLY A 138 7.33 -3.09 -16.64
CA GLY A 138 7.16 -3.41 -18.06
C GLY A 138 6.73 -4.86 -18.33
N ARG A 139 6.25 -5.59 -17.32
CA ARG A 139 5.83 -6.99 -17.44
C ARG A 139 4.65 -7.29 -16.51
N LYS A 140 3.81 -8.26 -16.92
CA LYS A 140 2.74 -8.83 -16.09
C LYS A 140 3.32 -9.42 -14.79
N GLY A 141 2.65 -9.14 -13.68
CA GLY A 141 2.92 -9.82 -12.41
C GLY A 141 2.65 -11.31 -12.52
N LYS A 142 3.46 -12.12 -11.84
CA LYS A 142 3.36 -13.58 -11.86
C LYS A 142 3.28 -14.09 -10.43
N LEU A 143 2.06 -14.18 -9.90
CA LEU A 143 1.81 -14.91 -8.67
C LEU A 143 0.41 -15.50 -8.74
N ASP A 144 0.31 -16.79 -8.46
CA ASP A 144 -0.96 -17.42 -8.14
C ASP A 144 -1.34 -17.02 -6.71
N VAL A 145 -2.32 -16.13 -6.61
CA VAL A 145 -2.83 -15.55 -5.35
C VAL A 145 -3.92 -16.42 -4.71
N SER A 146 -4.30 -17.54 -5.34
CA SER A 146 -5.32 -18.46 -4.83
C SER A 146 -4.97 -19.06 -3.46
N SER A 147 -3.69 -19.10 -3.11
CA SER A 147 -3.21 -19.63 -1.82
C SER A 147 -3.20 -18.61 -0.67
N LEU A 148 -3.61 -17.36 -0.89
CA LEU A 148 -3.53 -16.29 0.12
C LEU A 148 -4.72 -16.28 1.10
N SER A 149 -5.65 -17.22 0.99
CA SER A 149 -6.87 -17.32 1.80
C SER A 149 -7.67 -16.01 1.84
N LEU A 150 -7.62 -15.25 0.74
CA LEU A 150 -8.40 -14.03 0.56
C LEU A 150 -9.78 -14.37 -0.01
N PRO A 151 -10.80 -13.52 0.19
CA PRO A 151 -12.13 -13.75 -0.36
C PRO A 151 -12.03 -13.89 -1.88
N ALA A 152 -12.74 -14.87 -2.44
CA ALA A 152 -12.72 -15.15 -3.87
C ALA A 152 -13.11 -13.93 -4.70
N GLU A 153 -13.90 -13.01 -4.14
CA GLU A 153 -14.34 -11.77 -4.75
C GLU A 153 -13.20 -10.75 -4.89
N LEU A 154 -12.26 -10.69 -3.92
CA LEU A 154 -11.03 -9.92 -4.08
C LEU A 154 -10.14 -10.56 -5.15
N LEU A 155 -10.12 -11.90 -5.22
CA LEU A 155 -9.32 -12.65 -6.19
C LEU A 155 -9.89 -12.60 -7.63
N GLN A 156 -11.21 -12.46 -7.80
CA GLN A 156 -11.84 -12.34 -9.12
C GLN A 156 -11.44 -11.05 -9.85
N GLY A 157 -11.14 -9.98 -9.12
CA GLY A 157 -10.54 -8.76 -9.68
C GLY A 157 -9.03 -8.86 -9.95
N LEU A 158 -8.38 -9.98 -9.59
CA LEU A 158 -6.96 -10.27 -9.82
C LEU A 158 -6.73 -11.13 -11.06
N CYS A 159 -7.78 -11.36 -11.88
CA CYS A 159 -7.66 -12.14 -13.10
C CYS A 159 -6.54 -11.53 -13.97
N PRO A 160 -5.47 -12.29 -14.28
CA PRO A 160 -4.40 -11.80 -15.11
C PRO A 160 -5.03 -11.54 -16.47
N ALA A 161 -4.94 -10.30 -16.96
CA ALA A 161 -5.44 -9.87 -18.27
C ALA A 161 -5.32 -11.02 -19.28
N GLN A 162 -6.42 -11.74 -19.49
CA GLN A 162 -6.60 -12.60 -20.63
C GLN A 162 -6.85 -11.64 -21.77
N ASP A 163 -6.14 -11.83 -22.87
CA ASP A 163 -6.33 -11.02 -24.06
C ASP A 163 -7.81 -11.12 -24.48
N GLY A 164 -8.54 -10.01 -24.41
CA GLY A 164 -9.91 -9.91 -24.90
C GLY A 164 -10.84 -9.08 -24.02
N ASP A 165 -11.02 -7.81 -24.41
CA ASP A 165 -12.27 -7.05 -24.40
C ASP A 165 -13.35 -7.42 -23.35
N GLN A 166 -13.12 -7.13 -22.07
CA GLN A 166 -14.19 -7.08 -21.04
C GLN A 166 -14.01 -5.92 -20.06
N GLU A 167 -13.87 -4.70 -20.57
CA GLU A 167 -13.48 -3.53 -19.77
C GLU A 167 -14.64 -2.84 -19.00
N GLU A 168 -15.91 -3.21 -19.23
CA GLU A 168 -17.05 -2.48 -18.64
C GLU A 168 -17.84 -3.24 -17.55
N ARG A 169 -17.82 -4.58 -17.49
CA ARG A 169 -18.58 -5.35 -16.47
C ARG A 169 -17.86 -5.50 -15.13
N GLU A 170 -16.53 -5.55 -15.13
CA GLU A 170 -15.75 -5.85 -13.92
C GLU A 170 -15.70 -4.68 -12.92
N THR A 171 -15.92 -3.44 -13.39
CA THR A 171 -15.76 -2.23 -12.58
C THR A 171 -16.95 -1.93 -11.66
N SER A 172 -18.16 -2.36 -12.04
CA SER A 172 -19.36 -2.25 -11.20
C SER A 172 -19.29 -3.23 -10.02
N ASP A 173 -18.85 -4.47 -10.27
CA ASP A 173 -18.77 -5.51 -9.24
C ASP A 173 -17.68 -5.23 -8.20
N GLN A 174 -16.52 -4.68 -8.61
CA GLN A 174 -15.46 -4.31 -7.66
C GLN A 174 -15.85 -3.15 -6.74
N THR A 175 -16.51 -2.12 -7.28
CA THR A 175 -16.96 -0.96 -6.50
C THR A 175 -18.08 -1.36 -5.52
N GLU A 176 -19.01 -2.21 -5.97
CA GLU A 176 -20.09 -2.77 -5.15
C GLU A 176 -19.54 -3.69 -4.04
N PHE A 177 -18.49 -4.46 -4.33
CA PHE A 177 -17.83 -5.34 -3.36
C PHE A 177 -17.14 -4.55 -2.24
N LEU A 178 -16.30 -3.56 -2.58
CA LEU A 178 -15.65 -2.71 -1.58
C LEU A 178 -16.67 -1.97 -0.71
N LYS A 179 -17.81 -1.57 -1.29
CA LYS A 179 -18.93 -0.96 -0.56
C LYS A 179 -19.59 -1.95 0.41
N LYS A 180 -19.86 -3.19 -0.01
CA LYS A 180 -20.41 -4.25 0.85
C LYS A 180 -19.48 -4.61 2.01
N MET A 181 -18.16 -4.65 1.78
CA MET A 181 -17.17 -4.88 2.84
C MET A 181 -17.16 -3.75 3.87
N ARG A 182 -17.28 -2.48 3.43
CA ARG A 182 -17.44 -1.33 4.34
C ARG A 182 -18.72 -1.40 5.18
N GLU A 183 -19.83 -1.88 4.61
CA GLU A 183 -21.12 -2.05 5.31
C GLU A 183 -21.10 -3.21 6.31
N ALA A 184 -20.54 -4.36 5.94
CA ALA A 184 -20.35 -5.50 6.84
C ALA A 184 -19.51 -5.14 8.07
N TRP A 185 -18.46 -4.33 7.88
CA TRP A 185 -17.63 -3.84 8.98
C TRP A 185 -18.36 -2.86 9.92
N LYS A 186 -19.17 -1.93 9.38
CA LYS A 186 -20.00 -1.03 10.21
C LYS A 186 -20.97 -1.82 11.09
N SER A 187 -21.51 -2.93 10.59
CA SER A 187 -22.35 -3.85 11.35
C SER A 187 -21.59 -4.59 12.46
N MET A 188 -20.34 -4.98 12.21
CA MET A 188 -19.47 -5.63 13.20
C MET A 188 -19.03 -4.70 14.34
N LYS A 189 -18.90 -3.39 14.10
CA LYS A 189 -18.66 -2.40 15.18
C LYS A 189 -19.83 -2.26 16.16
N CYS A 190 -21.06 -2.52 15.75
CA CYS A 190 -22.22 -2.49 16.66
C CYS A 190 -22.29 -3.71 17.60
N SER A 191 -21.51 -4.77 17.36
CA SER A 191 -21.58 -6.02 18.14
C SER A 191 -20.38 -6.27 19.06
N LYS A 192 -19.36 -5.41 19.04
CA LYS A 192 -18.21 -5.48 19.97
C LYS A 192 -17.80 -4.07 20.42
N LEU A 193 -18.63 -3.48 21.27
CA LEU A 193 -18.23 -2.43 22.21
C LEU A 193 -17.89 -3.12 23.54
N PHE A 194 -16.61 -3.39 23.76
CA PHE A 194 -15.95 -3.46 25.07
C PHE A 194 -14.49 -3.07 24.89
#